data_AF-A0A453CHY0-F1
#
_entry.id   AF-A0A453CHY0-F1
#
_cell.length_a   1.000
_cell.length_b   1.000
_cell.length_c   1.000
_cell.angle_alpha   90.00
_cell.angle_beta   90.00
_cell.angle_gamma   90.00
#
_symmetry.space_group_name_H-M   'P 1'
#
loop_
_entity.id
_entity.type
_entity.pdbx_description
1 polymer ?
#
loop_
_entity_poly.entity_id
_entity_poly.type
_entity_poly.pdbx_seq_one_letter_code
_entity_poly.pdbx_strand_id
1 'polypeptide(L)'
;MWNSACRFWSSGAEQWPNIVPQEAAVSKVFGSRSMDKYGPRLTLLEATMRTDDVGSPFVKLVKHGSAALINAYTRTGFPFDSWEVKALLLEALVSEDAAAAQAERFQQANESCV
;
A
#
# COMPACT_ATOMS: atom_id res chain seq x y z
N MET A 1 -6.47 16.94 -10.00
CA MET A 1 -5.51 17.11 -8.89
C MET A 1 -5.16 15.72 -8.38
N TRP A 2 -4.02 15.16 -8.78
CA TRP A 2 -3.57 13.82 -8.39
C TRP A 2 -2.14 13.99 -7.88
N ASN A 3 -1.89 14.21 -6.59
CA ASN A 3 -0.49 14.33 -6.15
C ASN A 3 -0.16 14.17 -4.65
N SER A 4 -1.10 13.83 -3.78
CA SER A 4 -0.81 13.87 -2.33
C SER A 4 -0.15 12.58 -1.83
N ALA A 5 -0.69 11.40 -2.16
CA ALA A 5 -0.13 10.13 -1.66
C ALA A 5 1.23 9.77 -2.28
N CYS A 6 1.42 10.05 -3.58
CA CYS A 6 2.67 9.70 -4.28
C CYS A 6 3.86 10.53 -3.80
N ARG A 7 3.65 11.82 -3.47
CA ARG A 7 4.70 12.69 -2.91
C ARG A 7 5.02 12.37 -1.45
N PHE A 8 4.09 11.80 -0.69
CA PHE A 8 4.22 11.65 0.75
C PHE A 8 5.43 10.80 1.14
N TRP A 9 5.54 9.59 0.57
CA TRP A 9 6.67 8.70 0.85
C TRP A 9 7.87 8.90 -0.10
N SER A 10 7.64 9.35 -1.35
CA SER A 10 8.73 9.58 -2.29
C SER A 10 9.57 10.83 -1.98
N SER A 11 9.04 11.78 -1.19
CA SER A 11 9.75 13.02 -0.83
C SER A 11 10.76 12.85 0.30
N GLY A 12 10.70 11.74 1.04
CA GLY A 12 11.49 11.53 2.27
C GLY A 12 11.12 12.50 3.40
N ALA A 13 9.98 13.20 3.30
CA ALA A 13 9.56 14.19 4.29
C ALA A 13 9.14 13.56 5.63
N GLU A 14 8.73 12.29 5.63
CA GLU A 14 8.35 11.57 6.85
C GLU A 14 9.26 10.40 7.17
N GLN A 15 9.45 10.17 8.47
CA GLN A 15 10.24 9.07 8.98
C GLN A 15 9.52 7.75 8.73
N TRP A 16 10.18 6.85 8.02
CA TRP A 16 9.70 5.49 7.82
C TRP A 16 9.55 4.76 9.17
N PRO A 17 8.50 3.97 9.38
CA PRO A 17 8.28 3.29 10.65
C PRO A 17 9.36 2.25 10.93
N ASN A 18 9.91 2.27 12.15
CA ASN A 18 10.95 1.33 12.58
C ASN A 18 10.49 -0.14 12.62
N ILE A 19 9.18 -0.39 12.55
CA ILE A 19 8.59 -1.75 12.66
C ILE A 19 8.72 -2.56 11.37
N VAL A 20 8.92 -1.92 10.21
CA VAL A 20 9.02 -2.61 8.93
C VAL A 20 10.12 -1.96 8.08
N PRO A 21 11.12 -2.69 7.58
CA PRO A 21 12.14 -2.12 6.69
C PRO A 21 11.56 -1.64 5.36
N GLN A 22 12.19 -0.64 4.73
CA GLN A 22 11.81 -0.15 3.39
C GLN A 22 11.93 -1.23 2.32
N GLU A 23 12.98 -2.04 2.44
CA GLU A 23 13.35 -3.13 1.55
C GLU A 23 12.61 -4.43 1.87
N ALA A 24 11.68 -4.41 2.83
CA ALA A 24 10.87 -5.57 3.14
C ALA A 24 10.05 -5.95 1.90
N ALA A 25 10.20 -7.21 1.47
CA ALA A 25 9.42 -7.74 0.36
C ALA A 25 7.92 -7.71 0.70
N VAL A 26 7.09 -7.26 -0.25
CA VAL A 26 5.62 -7.27 -0.14
C VAL A 26 5.12 -8.66 0.29
N SER A 27 5.70 -9.72 -0.28
CA SER A 27 5.36 -11.10 0.07
C SER A 27 5.65 -11.51 1.51
N LYS A 28 6.68 -10.93 2.14
CA LYS A 28 6.98 -11.16 3.56
C LYS A 28 6.07 -10.34 4.49
N VAL A 29 5.62 -9.18 4.04
CA VAL A 29 4.81 -8.26 4.84
C VAL A 29 3.33 -8.64 4.83
N PHE A 30 2.82 -8.98 3.64
CA PHE A 30 1.41 -9.31 3.41
C PHE A 30 1.16 -10.82 3.36
N GLY A 31 2.16 -11.63 3.08
CA GLY A 31 2.04 -13.10 3.07
C GLY A 31 1.96 -13.72 1.68
N SER A 32 1.90 -15.05 1.63
CA SER A 32 2.16 -15.86 0.42
C SER A 32 1.27 -15.53 -0.79
N ARG A 33 -0.02 -15.20 -0.61
CA ARG A 33 -0.90 -14.87 -1.75
C ARG A 33 -0.43 -13.64 -2.53
N SER A 34 0.29 -12.72 -1.88
CA SER A 34 0.88 -11.56 -2.54
C SER A 34 2.13 -11.94 -3.35
N MET A 35 2.80 -13.05 -3.02
CA MET A 35 3.89 -13.61 -3.84
C MET A 35 3.38 -13.98 -5.23
N ASP A 36 2.23 -14.66 -5.32
CA ASP A 36 1.66 -15.12 -6.59
C ASP A 36 1.29 -13.96 -7.52
N LYS A 37 0.97 -12.80 -6.94
CA LYS A 37 0.54 -11.61 -7.68
C LYS A 37 1.69 -10.65 -8.01
N TYR A 38 2.64 -10.48 -7.12
CA TYR A 38 3.66 -9.42 -7.22
C TYR A 38 5.09 -9.94 -7.35
N GLY A 39 5.30 -11.24 -7.15
CA GLY A 39 6.61 -11.86 -7.14
C GLY A 39 7.43 -11.56 -5.88
N PRO A 40 8.64 -12.14 -5.79
CA PRO A 40 9.44 -12.09 -4.57
C PRO A 40 10.24 -10.79 -4.38
N ARG A 41 10.38 -9.99 -5.44
CA ARG A 41 11.35 -8.88 -5.48
C ARG A 41 10.74 -7.52 -5.16
N LEU A 42 9.43 -7.35 -5.31
CA LEU A 42 8.79 -6.07 -5.05
C LEU A 42 8.90 -5.73 -3.56
N THR A 43 9.59 -4.65 -3.24
CA THR A 43 9.71 -4.10 -1.89
C THR A 43 8.57 -3.14 -1.57
N LEU A 44 8.35 -2.86 -0.28
CA LEU A 44 7.36 -1.87 0.16
C LEU A 44 7.66 -0.48 -0.40
N LEU A 45 8.92 -0.04 -0.36
CA LEU A 45 9.30 1.27 -0.90
C LEU A 45 9.01 1.35 -2.41
N GLU A 46 9.46 0.38 -3.20
CA GLU A 46 9.18 0.32 -4.63
C GLU A 46 7.68 0.32 -4.91
N ALA A 47 6.89 -0.43 -4.14
CA ALA A 47 5.44 -0.47 -4.28
C ALA A 47 4.80 0.93 -4.12
N THR A 48 5.24 1.72 -3.14
CA THR A 48 4.71 3.09 -2.94
C THR A 48 5.11 4.05 -4.07
N MET A 49 6.22 3.79 -4.75
CA MET A 49 6.77 4.64 -5.82
C MET A 49 6.28 4.26 -7.22
N ARG A 50 5.47 3.21 -7.36
CA ARG A 50 4.99 2.75 -8.68
C ARG A 50 4.23 3.84 -9.41
N THR A 51 4.64 4.11 -10.65
CA THR A 51 3.99 5.03 -11.60
C THR A 51 3.41 4.30 -12.81
N ASP A 52 3.61 2.98 -12.89
CA ASP A 52 3.06 2.08 -13.88
C ASP A 52 1.68 1.53 -13.49
N ASP A 53 0.97 2.24 -12.60
CA ASP A 53 -0.38 1.91 -12.12
C ASP A 53 -1.49 2.23 -13.15
N VAL A 54 -1.09 2.62 -14.37
CA VAL A 54 -1.99 2.82 -15.51
C VAL A 54 -2.49 1.46 -16.01
N GLY A 55 -3.65 1.04 -15.50
CA GLY A 55 -4.46 -0.04 -16.07
C GLY A 55 -4.53 -1.35 -15.27
N SER A 56 -3.69 -1.56 -14.25
CA SER A 56 -3.77 -2.77 -13.40
C SER A 56 -4.32 -2.47 -12.01
N PRO A 57 -5.53 -2.97 -11.66
CA PRO A 57 -6.10 -2.84 -10.31
C PRO A 57 -5.20 -3.40 -9.21
N PHE A 58 -4.50 -4.51 -9.48
CA PHE A 58 -3.58 -5.11 -8.51
C PHE A 58 -2.35 -4.24 -8.24
N VAL A 59 -1.85 -3.50 -9.24
CA VAL A 59 -0.75 -2.55 -9.07
C VAL A 59 -1.20 -1.37 -8.20
N LYS A 60 -2.39 -0.83 -8.45
CA LYS A 60 -2.98 0.21 -7.59
C LYS A 60 -3.19 -0.29 -6.16
N LEU A 61 -3.68 -1.52 -6.00
CA LEU A 61 -3.90 -2.15 -4.69
C LEU A 61 -2.61 -2.25 -3.89
N VAL A 62 -1.52 -2.77 -4.46
CA VAL A 62 -0.26 -2.91 -3.70
C VAL A 62 0.38 -1.57 -3.40
N LYS A 63 0.28 -0.59 -4.32
CA LYS A 63 0.77 0.78 -4.11
C LYS A 63 0.07 1.46 -2.94
N HIS A 64 -1.26 1.55 -3.01
CA HIS A 64 -2.04 2.24 -1.98
C HIS A 64 -2.15 1.43 -0.68
N GLY A 65 -2.16 0.10 -0.75
CA GLY A 65 -2.13 -0.77 0.42
C GLY A 65 -0.80 -0.72 1.17
N SER A 66 0.34 -0.62 0.46
CA SER A 66 1.64 -0.40 1.09
C SER A 66 1.71 0.96 1.77
N ALA A 67 1.25 2.02 1.09
CA ALA A 67 1.16 3.35 1.69
C ALA A 67 0.23 3.39 2.91
N ALA A 68 -0.92 2.70 2.86
CA ALA A 68 -1.87 2.60 3.96
C ALA A 68 -1.27 1.85 5.15
N LEU A 69 -0.50 0.79 4.91
CA LEU A 69 0.15 0.05 5.97
C LEU A 69 1.18 0.91 6.70
N ILE A 70 1.97 1.68 5.95
CA ILE A 70 2.97 2.58 6.54
C ILE A 70 2.26 3.67 7.35
N ASN A 71 1.22 4.29 6.79
CA ASN A 71 0.41 5.29 7.50
C ASN A 71 -0.23 4.72 8.78
N ALA A 72 -0.74 3.49 8.75
CA ALA A 72 -1.31 2.83 9.92
C ALA A 72 -0.29 2.56 11.03
N TYR A 73 1.01 2.53 10.72
CA TYR A 73 2.08 2.40 11.71
C TYR A 73 2.53 3.75 12.29
N THR A 74 2.42 4.84 11.54
CA THR A 74 3.03 6.13 11.92
C THR A 74 2.03 7.20 12.30
N ARG A 75 0.84 7.21 11.71
CA ARG A 75 -0.11 8.31 11.86
C ARG A 75 -1.20 7.99 12.88
N THR A 76 -1.24 8.78 13.95
CA THR A 76 -2.36 8.78 14.89
C THR A 76 -3.65 9.17 14.16
N GLY A 77 -4.71 8.39 14.32
CA GLY A 77 -6.01 8.69 13.70
C GLY A 77 -6.15 8.24 12.23
N PHE A 78 -5.19 7.48 11.69
CA PHE A 78 -5.38 6.81 10.40
C PHE A 78 -6.60 5.87 10.47
N PRO A 79 -7.47 5.82 9.45
CA PRO A 79 -8.77 5.13 9.52
C PRO A 79 -8.70 3.61 9.47
N PHE A 80 -7.49 3.02 9.39
CA PHE A 80 -7.29 1.58 9.41
C PHE A 80 -6.19 1.20 10.39
N ASP A 81 -6.38 0.10 11.11
CA ASP A 81 -5.29 -0.56 11.81
C ASP A 81 -4.36 -1.28 10.83
N SER A 82 -3.09 -1.44 11.21
CA SER A 82 -2.10 -2.13 10.38
C SER A 82 -2.47 -3.58 10.03
N TRP A 83 -3.20 -4.28 10.91
CA TRP A 83 -3.67 -5.65 10.65
C TRP A 83 -4.85 -5.66 9.67
N GLU A 84 -5.75 -4.67 9.74
CA GLU A 84 -6.88 -4.51 8.81
C GLU A 84 -6.37 -4.26 7.39
N VAL A 85 -5.36 -3.40 7.24
CA VAL A 85 -4.74 -3.16 5.92
C VAL A 85 -4.21 -4.45 5.30
N LYS A 86 -3.57 -5.31 6.10
CA LYS A 86 -3.05 -6.60 5.61
C LYS A 86 -4.17 -7.54 5.18
N ALA A 87 -5.22 -7.67 5.99
CA ALA A 87 -6.37 -8.52 5.69
C ALA A 87 -7.08 -8.06 4.41
N LEU A 88 -7.43 -6.76 4.34
CA LEU A 88 -8.13 -6.16 3.21
C LEU A 88 -7.34 -6.27 1.90
N LEU A 89 -6.01 -6.12 1.94
CA LEU A 89 -5.19 -6.32 0.76
C LEU A 89 -5.29 -7.77 0.27
N LEU A 90 -5.15 -8.76 1.17
CA LEU A 90 -5.19 -10.18 0.81
C LEU A 90 -6.56 -10.62 0.29
N GLU A 91 -7.64 -10.11 0.86
CA GLU A 91 -9.01 -10.35 0.41
C GLU A 91 -9.23 -9.80 -1.00
N ALA A 92 -8.74 -8.59 -1.27
CA ALA A 92 -8.88 -7.93 -2.56
C ALA A 92 -8.10 -8.59 -3.70
N LEU A 93 -7.19 -9.54 -3.43
CA LEU A 93 -6.47 -10.29 -4.46
C LEU A 93 -7.36 -11.28 -5.24
N VAL A 94 -8.62 -11.47 -4.82
CA VAL A 94 -9.56 -12.45 -5.41
C VAL A 94 -10.03 -12.06 -6.82
N SER A 95 -10.12 -10.78 -7.15
CA SER A 95 -10.55 -10.30 -8.46
C SER A 95 -10.04 -8.90 -8.77
N GLU A 96 -10.07 -8.51 -10.05
CA GLU A 96 -9.72 -7.16 -10.47
C GLU A 96 -10.68 -6.10 -9.90
N ASP A 97 -11.98 -6.39 -9.84
CA ASP A 97 -12.98 -5.48 -9.27
C ASP A 97 -12.75 -5.26 -7.77
N ALA A 98 -12.46 -6.33 -7.02
CA ALA A 98 -12.15 -6.23 -5.59
C ALA A 98 -10.86 -5.44 -5.35
N ALA A 99 -9.83 -5.69 -6.17
CA ALA A 99 -8.58 -4.93 -6.13
C ALA A 99 -8.80 -3.45 -6.45
N ALA A 100 -9.60 -3.12 -7.45
CA ALA A 100 -9.91 -1.75 -7.82
C ALA A 100 -10.64 -1.01 -6.69
N ALA A 101 -11.71 -1.62 -6.17
CA ALA A 101 -12.51 -1.03 -5.09
C ALA A 101 -11.69 -0.82 -3.81
N GLN A 102 -10.87 -1.81 -3.42
CA GLN A 102 -10.05 -1.70 -2.22
C GLN A 102 -8.87 -0.73 -2.40
N ALA A 103 -8.28 -0.66 -3.61
CA ALA A 103 -7.25 0.32 -3.91
C ALA A 103 -7.78 1.76 -3.76
N GLU A 104 -9.01 2.02 -4.22
CA GLU A 104 -9.66 3.32 -4.07
C GLU A 104 -9.89 3.67 -2.59
N ARG A 105 -10.38 2.74 -1.78
CA ARG A 105 -10.54 2.94 -0.33
C ARG A 105 -9.21 3.28 0.35
N PHE A 106 -8.15 2.56 0.03
CA PHE A 106 -6.82 2.88 0.55
C PHE A 106 -6.31 4.23 0.05
N GLN A 107 -6.51 4.56 -1.23
CA GLN A 107 -6.13 5.85 -1.76
C GLN A 107 -6.80 6.99 -0.99
N GLN A 108 -8.12 6.93 -0.82
CA GLN A 108 -8.90 7.93 -0.10
C GLN A 108 -8.40 8.09 1.34
N ALA A 109 -8.16 6.98 2.06
CA ALA A 109 -7.60 7.02 3.41
C ALA A 109 -6.19 7.63 3.50
N ASN A 110 -5.34 7.36 2.50
CA ASN A 110 -4.00 7.92 2.44
C ASN A 110 -4.01 9.44 2.17
N GLU A 111 -5.03 9.92 1.44
CA GLU A 111 -5.22 11.32 1.07
C GLU A 111 -6.03 12.11 2.11
N SER A 112 -6.86 11.43 2.93
CA SER A 112 -7.56 12.03 4.06
C SER A 112 -6.55 12.31 5.18
N CYS A 113 -5.85 13.43 5.07
CA CYS A 113 -5.02 13.95 6.15
C CYS A 113 -5.89 14.72 7.17
N VAL A 114 -5.68 14.45 8.46
CA VAL A 114 -5.94 15.37 9.57
C VAL A 114 -4.63 15.56 10.32
#